data_AF-A0A1G2MS87-F1
#
_entry.id   AF-A0A1G2MS87-F1
#
_cell.length_a   1.000
_cell.length_b   1.000
_cell.length_c   1.000
_cell.angle_alpha   90.00
_cell.angle_beta   90.00
_cell.angle_gamma   90.00
#
_symmetry.space_group_name_H-M   'P 1'
#
loop_
_entity.id
_entity.type
_entity.pdbx_description
1 polymer ?
#
loop_
_entity_poly.entity_id
_entity_poly.type
_entity_poly.pdbx_seq_one_letter_code
_entity_poly.pdbx_strand_id
1 'polypeptide(L)'
;MFRLQNGEAELLVDEELRRKIMRETTSSKRFVTAYQKTKTGERLGRVHVRTCERLFPGVISSCSRLLLRHIERVKEVFTYLAKTRRQEVFSRFITDEGALVPLQETTERPVELVDSFERVLRELDHLLFEDTPIETVGGACYDGIMVPLSTMLAGYWEHGSLERYDISGPDMIHYATRPGHQEKLSEMLSYLHLWNPKLVPRRISVRMLPGVVARVGYVRDHVSEEIMERKRDALSWEKGVNGDYKRAIYKRAGQDELLWPIKITQDKEKYFSQHDLLLQKGQFMVDTCWKSIPLESLRETLARVNTLLKVK
;
A
#
# COMPACT_ATOMS: atom_id res chain seq x y z
N MET A 1 16.08 2.56 2.72
CA MET A 1 17.27 2.12 3.49
C MET A 1 18.39 3.16 3.50
N PHE A 2 18.31 4.23 2.69
CA PHE A 2 19.28 5.33 2.70
C PHE A 2 18.55 6.65 2.96
N ARG A 3 19.31 7.66 3.37
CA ARG A 3 19.00 9.05 3.63
C ARG A 3 19.99 9.90 2.86
N LEU A 4 19.55 10.95 2.19
CA LEU A 4 20.49 11.93 1.64
C LEU A 4 20.79 12.99 2.70
N GLN A 5 22.06 13.11 3.10
CA GLN A 5 22.58 14.13 4.00
C GLN A 5 23.73 14.85 3.30
N ASN A 6 23.64 16.17 3.12
CA ASN A 6 24.64 17.02 2.46
C ASN A 6 25.01 16.58 1.02
N GLY A 7 24.06 16.02 0.26
CA GLY A 7 24.31 15.52 -1.10
C GLY A 7 24.90 14.10 -1.16
N GLU A 8 25.09 13.44 -0.01
CA GLU A 8 25.60 12.07 0.08
C GLU A 8 24.53 11.11 0.62
N ALA A 9 24.41 9.93 0.01
CA ALA A 9 23.47 8.90 0.43
C ALA A 9 24.01 8.13 1.65
N GLU A 10 23.61 8.54 2.84
CA GLU A 10 23.84 7.86 4.11
C GLU A 10 22.91 6.65 4.27
N LEU A 11 23.39 5.56 4.85
CA LEU A 11 22.52 4.45 5.20
C LEU A 11 21.67 4.77 6.46
N LEU A 12 20.34 4.61 6.38
CA LEU A 12 19.39 4.84 7.48
C LEU A 12 19.37 3.71 8.51
N VAL A 13 19.59 2.49 8.05
CA VAL A 13 19.79 1.33 8.91
C VAL A 13 21.28 1.21 9.19
N ASP A 14 21.67 0.46 10.22
CA ASP A 14 23.08 0.12 10.37
C ASP A 14 23.58 -0.73 9.18
N GLU A 15 24.84 -0.57 8.79
CA GLU A 15 25.44 -1.28 7.66
C GLU A 15 25.50 -2.79 7.93
N GLU A 16 25.62 -3.20 9.20
CA GLU A 16 25.47 -4.60 9.60
C GLU A 16 24.05 -5.11 9.32
N LEU A 17 23.01 -4.38 9.74
CA LEU A 17 21.61 -4.74 9.48
C LEU A 17 21.31 -4.76 7.98
N ARG A 18 21.82 -3.80 7.20
CA ARG A 18 21.68 -3.81 5.74
C ARG A 18 22.36 -5.04 5.13
N ARG A 19 23.59 -5.36 5.53
CA ARG A 19 24.28 -6.57 5.05
C ARG A 19 23.51 -7.84 5.44
N LYS A 20 22.96 -7.89 6.65
CA LYS A 20 22.07 -8.97 7.11
C LYS A 20 20.86 -9.11 6.18
N ILE A 21 20.13 -8.01 5.93
CA ILE A 21 18.97 -7.99 5.03
C ILE A 21 19.36 -8.46 3.63
N MET A 22 20.44 -7.92 3.05
CA MET A 22 20.87 -8.27 1.70
C MET A 22 21.33 -9.73 1.58
N ARG A 23 21.97 -10.27 2.61
CA ARG A 23 22.47 -11.65 2.64
C ARG A 23 21.38 -12.67 2.90
N GLU A 24 20.42 -12.34 3.76
CA GLU A 24 19.44 -13.30 4.29
C GLU A 24 18.06 -13.18 3.65
N THR A 25 17.79 -12.12 2.88
CA THR A 25 16.52 -12.01 2.16
C THR A 25 16.49 -13.01 1.00
N THR A 26 15.51 -13.90 1.05
CA THR A 26 15.26 -14.93 0.03
C THR A 26 13.76 -15.01 -0.29
N SER A 27 13.35 -15.99 -1.09
CA SER A 27 11.93 -16.29 -1.31
C SER A 27 11.23 -16.80 -0.03
N SER A 28 11.98 -17.39 0.91
CA SER A 28 11.46 -17.96 2.15
C SER A 28 11.62 -17.02 3.35
N LYS A 29 12.64 -16.15 3.38
CA LYS A 29 12.89 -15.22 4.48
C LYS A 29 12.87 -13.77 3.99
N ARG A 30 12.04 -12.90 4.57
CA ARG A 30 11.98 -11.46 4.28
C ARG A 30 11.91 -10.66 5.57
N PHE A 31 12.29 -9.39 5.57
CA PHE A 31 12.25 -8.56 6.77
C PHE A 31 11.14 -7.53 6.70
N VAL A 32 10.38 -7.38 7.79
CA VAL A 32 9.24 -6.48 7.90
C VAL A 32 9.70 -5.10 8.37
N THR A 33 9.42 -4.07 7.57
CA THR A 33 9.93 -2.71 7.78
C THR A 33 9.49 -2.06 9.10
N ALA A 34 8.34 -2.46 9.65
CA ALA A 34 7.84 -1.93 10.93
C ALA A 34 8.77 -2.26 12.13
N TYR A 35 9.46 -3.41 12.07
CA TYR A 35 10.36 -3.88 13.13
C TYR A 35 11.76 -3.28 13.02
N GLN A 36 12.12 -2.75 11.84
CA GLN A 36 13.46 -2.27 11.56
C GLN A 36 13.69 -0.91 12.23
N LYS A 37 14.80 -0.79 12.97
CA LYS A 37 15.25 0.47 13.56
C LYS A 37 16.25 1.17 12.65
N THR A 38 16.22 2.49 12.66
CA THR A 38 17.23 3.36 12.07
C THR A 38 18.46 3.43 12.99
N LYS A 39 19.55 4.05 12.51
CA LYS A 39 20.73 4.37 13.33
C LYS A 39 20.42 5.24 14.54
N THR A 40 19.36 6.05 14.47
CA THR A 40 18.88 6.90 15.58
C THR A 40 17.98 6.15 16.57
N GLY A 41 17.71 4.87 16.32
CA GLY A 41 16.85 4.02 17.17
C GLY A 41 15.35 4.13 16.84
N GLU A 42 14.95 5.03 15.96
CA GLU A 42 13.56 5.16 15.50
C GLU A 42 13.16 4.00 14.59
N ARG A 43 11.88 3.62 14.60
CA ARG A 43 11.39 2.57 13.69
C ARG A 43 11.24 3.13 12.27
N LEU A 44 11.77 2.44 11.27
CA LEU A 44 11.79 2.89 9.88
C LEU A 44 10.36 3.09 9.33
N GLY A 45 9.45 2.17 9.61
CA GLY A 45 8.03 2.31 9.23
C GLY A 45 7.36 3.52 9.90
N ARG A 46 7.69 3.83 11.16
CA ARG A 46 7.15 4.97 11.91
C ARG A 46 7.59 6.30 11.30
N VAL A 47 8.84 6.41 10.84
CA VAL A 47 9.35 7.61 10.17
C VAL A 47 8.51 7.93 8.92
N HIS A 48 8.17 6.91 8.13
CA HIS A 48 7.32 7.05 6.95
C HIS A 48 5.90 7.51 7.34
N VAL A 49 5.28 6.82 8.31
CA VAL A 49 3.92 7.15 8.77
C VAL A 49 3.83 8.58 9.32
N ARG A 50 4.78 9.02 10.17
CA ARG A 50 4.79 10.40 10.71
C ARG A 50 4.89 11.44 9.61
N THR A 51 5.67 11.14 8.57
CA THR A 51 5.80 12.03 7.41
C THR A 51 4.47 12.17 6.67
N CYS A 52 3.82 11.04 6.36
CA CYS A 52 2.51 11.02 5.74
C CYS A 52 1.44 11.72 6.60
N GLU A 53 1.38 11.44 7.90
CA GLU A 53 0.41 12.03 8.83
C GLU A 53 0.55 13.55 8.92
N ARG A 54 1.79 14.09 8.88
CA ARG A 54 1.99 15.55 8.81
C ARG A 54 1.42 16.18 7.55
N LEU A 55 1.39 15.44 6.44
CA LEU A 55 0.90 15.91 5.15
C LEU A 55 -0.61 15.70 4.99
N PHE A 56 -1.14 14.62 5.57
CA PHE A 56 -2.54 14.21 5.53
C PHE A 56 -3.03 13.77 6.92
N PRO A 57 -3.24 14.71 7.86
CA PRO A 57 -3.59 14.38 9.23
C PRO A 57 -4.88 13.57 9.34
N GLY A 58 -4.84 12.45 10.06
CA GLY A 58 -6.01 11.60 10.31
C GLY A 58 -6.49 10.76 9.12
N VAL A 59 -5.79 10.82 7.99
CA VAL A 59 -6.13 10.07 6.77
C VAL A 59 -5.28 8.80 6.63
N ILE A 60 -4.07 8.77 7.22
CA ILE A 60 -3.16 7.67 7.00
C ILE A 60 -3.58 6.46 7.82
N SER A 61 -3.65 5.31 7.16
CA SER A 61 -3.93 4.03 7.78
C SER A 61 -2.99 2.97 7.24
N SER A 62 -2.61 2.01 8.09
CA SER A 62 -2.01 0.76 7.65
C SER A 62 -3.09 -0.31 7.45
N CYS A 63 -2.72 -1.44 6.83
CA CYS A 63 -3.57 -2.62 6.79
C CYS A 63 -3.89 -3.12 8.20
N SER A 64 -2.92 -3.10 9.13
CA SER A 64 -3.15 -3.54 10.51
C SER A 64 -4.18 -2.67 11.22
N ARG A 65 -4.04 -1.35 11.16
CA ARG A 65 -5.00 -0.38 11.70
C ARG A 65 -6.40 -0.59 11.17
N LEU A 66 -6.52 -0.76 9.85
CA LEU A 66 -7.80 -0.95 9.16
C LEU A 66 -8.49 -2.24 9.62
N LEU A 67 -7.75 -3.35 9.69
CA LEU A 67 -8.31 -4.63 10.14
C LEU A 67 -8.69 -4.62 11.62
N LEU A 68 -7.89 -3.97 12.47
CA LEU A 68 -8.18 -3.84 13.91
C LEU A 68 -9.48 -3.09 14.21
N ARG A 69 -9.86 -2.10 13.38
CA ARG A 69 -11.17 -1.42 13.50
C ARG A 69 -12.36 -2.36 13.32
N HIS A 70 -12.15 -3.49 12.65
CA HIS A 70 -13.15 -4.50 12.37
C HIS A 70 -12.78 -5.86 12.96
N ILE A 71 -12.05 -5.87 14.09
CA ILE A 71 -11.41 -7.08 14.58
C ILE A 71 -12.38 -8.25 14.79
N GLU A 72 -13.59 -8.02 15.30
CA GLU A 72 -14.58 -9.10 15.48
C GLU A 72 -14.94 -9.80 14.15
N ARG A 73 -15.18 -9.02 13.09
CA ARG A 73 -15.47 -9.55 11.74
C ARG A 73 -14.25 -10.24 11.15
N VAL A 74 -13.05 -9.67 11.37
CA VAL A 74 -11.78 -10.27 10.96
C VAL A 74 -11.59 -11.62 11.65
N LYS A 75 -11.78 -11.72 12.97
CA LYS A 75 -11.66 -12.97 13.71
C LYS A 75 -12.66 -14.00 13.21
N GLU A 76 -13.90 -13.62 12.92
CA GLU A 76 -14.90 -14.52 12.36
C GLU A 76 -14.45 -15.13 11.02
N VAL A 77 -14.06 -14.27 10.07
CA VAL A 77 -13.57 -14.68 8.74
C VAL A 77 -12.32 -15.54 8.83
N PHE A 78 -11.31 -15.09 9.59
CA PHE A 78 -10.04 -15.77 9.66
C PHE A 78 -10.10 -17.06 10.50
N THR A 79 -11.04 -17.18 11.44
CA THR A 79 -11.32 -18.45 12.13
C THR A 79 -11.92 -19.47 11.18
N TYR A 80 -12.83 -19.05 10.31
CA TYR A 80 -13.36 -19.93 9.27
C TYR A 80 -12.24 -20.37 8.31
N LEU A 81 -11.43 -19.43 7.83
CA LEU A 81 -10.30 -19.74 6.93
C LEU A 81 -9.23 -20.61 7.58
N ALA A 82 -8.93 -20.42 8.87
CA ALA A 82 -8.02 -21.28 9.61
C ALA A 82 -8.53 -22.74 9.70
N LYS A 83 -9.86 -22.95 9.66
CA LYS A 83 -10.46 -24.30 9.65
C LYS A 83 -10.45 -24.95 8.27
N THR A 84 -10.61 -24.16 7.21
CA THR A 84 -10.95 -24.71 5.89
C THR A 84 -9.92 -24.46 4.80
N ARG A 85 -9.11 -23.41 4.93
CA ARG A 85 -8.11 -22.95 3.97
C ARG A 85 -6.79 -22.60 4.66
N ARG A 86 -6.45 -23.29 5.76
CA ARG A 86 -5.32 -22.96 6.66
C ARG A 86 -4.02 -22.70 5.91
N GLN A 87 -3.58 -23.66 5.10
CA GLN A 87 -2.29 -23.61 4.39
C GLN A 87 -2.25 -22.50 3.33
N GLU A 88 -3.40 -22.11 2.78
CA GLU A 88 -3.49 -21.06 1.78
C GLU A 88 -3.41 -19.66 2.42
N VAL A 89 -4.01 -19.50 3.60
CA VAL A 89 -4.13 -18.20 4.28
C VAL A 89 -2.97 -17.96 5.25
N PHE A 90 -2.66 -18.93 6.11
CA PHE A 90 -1.64 -18.85 7.14
C PHE A 90 -0.40 -19.64 6.72
N SER A 91 0.33 -19.12 5.74
CA SER A 91 1.56 -19.75 5.25
C SER A 91 2.84 -19.12 5.81
N ARG A 92 2.71 -18.05 6.60
CA ARG A 92 3.85 -17.26 7.09
C ARG A 92 3.79 -17.03 8.60
N PHE A 93 4.96 -16.78 9.17
CA PHE A 93 5.17 -16.39 10.55
C PHE A 93 6.10 -15.18 10.59
N ILE A 94 5.80 -14.21 11.43
CA ILE A 94 6.71 -13.10 11.74
C ILE A 94 7.39 -13.42 13.06
N THR A 95 8.71 -13.49 13.06
CA THR A 95 9.49 -13.66 14.30
C THR A 95 9.50 -12.38 15.12
N ASP A 96 9.92 -12.47 16.38
CA ASP A 96 10.20 -11.35 17.27
C ASP A 96 11.19 -10.32 16.69
N GLU A 97 12.17 -10.76 15.90
CA GLU A 97 13.10 -9.89 15.16
C GLU A 97 12.49 -9.23 13.90
N GLY A 98 11.22 -9.53 13.58
CA GLY A 98 10.53 -9.00 12.41
C GLY A 98 10.90 -9.70 11.10
N ALA A 99 11.38 -10.95 11.15
CA ALA A 99 11.61 -11.76 9.97
C ALA A 99 10.33 -12.54 9.61
N LEU A 100 9.82 -12.31 8.40
CA LEU A 100 8.77 -13.10 7.78
C LEU A 100 9.37 -14.39 7.20
N VAL A 101 9.02 -15.51 7.79
CA VAL A 101 9.47 -16.87 7.44
C VAL A 101 8.26 -17.76 7.10
N PRO A 102 8.45 -18.94 6.47
CA PRO A 102 7.35 -19.88 6.29
C PRO A 102 6.84 -20.35 7.65
N LEU A 103 5.52 -20.44 7.81
CA LEU A 103 4.94 -21.07 8.98
C LEU A 103 5.24 -22.57 8.91
N GLN A 104 5.90 -23.11 9.93
CA GLN A 104 6.10 -24.56 10.04
C GLN A 104 4.77 -25.25 10.30
N GLU A 105 4.67 -26.54 9.98
CA GLU A 105 3.46 -27.31 10.30
C GLU A 105 3.18 -27.20 11.80
N THR A 106 2.00 -26.67 12.11
CA THR A 106 1.56 -26.37 13.47
C THR A 106 0.31 -27.16 13.80
N THR A 107 0.27 -27.73 15.00
CA THR A 107 -0.89 -28.42 15.57
C THR A 107 -1.85 -27.47 16.27
N GLU A 108 -1.57 -26.16 16.26
CA GLU A 108 -2.39 -25.14 16.92
C GLU A 108 -3.83 -25.21 16.42
N ARG A 109 -4.77 -24.97 17.33
CA ARG A 109 -6.19 -24.90 17.00
C ARG A 109 -6.44 -23.63 16.16
N PRO A 110 -7.46 -23.64 15.27
CA PRO A 110 -7.78 -22.46 14.45
C PRO A 110 -7.92 -21.16 15.23
N VAL A 111 -8.49 -21.20 16.44
CA VAL A 111 -8.64 -20.02 17.30
C VAL A 111 -7.29 -19.48 17.78
N GLU A 112 -6.37 -20.35 18.19
CA GLU A 112 -5.04 -19.95 18.65
C GLU A 112 -4.23 -19.31 17.52
N LEU A 113 -4.38 -19.84 16.30
CA LEU A 113 -3.74 -19.27 15.10
C LEU A 113 -4.26 -17.86 14.78
N VAL A 114 -5.57 -17.64 14.96
CA VAL A 114 -6.21 -16.33 14.74
C VAL A 114 -5.84 -15.34 15.84
N ASP A 115 -5.75 -15.78 17.09
CA ASP A 115 -5.30 -14.95 18.20
C ASP A 115 -3.82 -14.57 18.03
N SER A 116 -2.99 -15.49 17.53
CA SER A 116 -1.61 -15.22 17.12
C SER A 116 -1.55 -14.15 16.01
N PHE A 117 -2.44 -14.24 15.02
CA PHE A 117 -2.56 -13.26 13.97
C PHE A 117 -3.04 -11.88 14.46
N GLU A 118 -4.06 -11.83 15.31
CA GLU A 118 -4.53 -10.58 15.92
C GLU A 118 -3.40 -9.88 16.68
N ARG A 119 -2.60 -10.64 17.44
CA ARG A 119 -1.43 -10.10 18.15
C ARG A 119 -0.46 -9.42 17.19
N VAL A 120 -0.15 -10.07 16.07
CA VAL A 120 0.70 -9.49 15.02
C VAL A 120 0.10 -8.20 14.46
N LEU A 121 -1.21 -8.14 14.22
CA LEU A 121 -1.85 -6.89 13.78
C LEU A 121 -1.65 -5.77 14.81
N ARG A 122 -1.84 -6.06 16.10
CA ARG A 122 -1.66 -5.08 17.19
C ARG A 122 -0.20 -4.63 17.30
N GLU A 123 0.75 -5.56 17.23
CA GLU A 123 2.18 -5.23 17.21
C GLU A 123 2.51 -4.32 16.02
N LEU A 124 2.07 -4.67 14.81
CA LEU A 124 2.33 -3.85 13.61
C LEU A 124 1.72 -2.45 13.71
N ASP A 125 0.51 -2.32 14.26
CA ASP A 125 -0.11 -1.01 14.48
C ASP A 125 0.70 -0.17 15.48
N HIS A 126 1.06 -0.76 16.63
CA HIS A 126 1.88 -0.12 17.65
C HIS A 126 3.21 0.35 17.07
N LEU A 127 3.92 -0.54 16.37
CA LEU A 127 5.22 -0.25 15.76
C LEU A 127 5.16 0.92 14.77
N LEU A 128 4.04 1.09 14.06
CA LEU A 128 3.87 2.12 13.03
C LEU A 128 3.34 3.46 13.55
N PHE A 129 2.56 3.46 14.62
CA PHE A 129 1.81 4.65 15.03
C PHE A 129 2.05 5.11 16.46
N GLU A 130 2.66 4.28 17.31
CA GLU A 130 2.95 4.60 18.70
C GLU A 130 4.45 4.72 18.94
N ASP A 131 4.83 5.70 19.78
CA ASP A 131 6.22 5.96 20.15
C ASP A 131 6.61 5.25 21.46
N THR A 132 5.65 4.58 22.12
CA THR A 132 5.90 3.79 23.32
C THR A 132 6.68 2.50 23.00
N PRO A 133 7.55 2.04 23.91
CA PRO A 133 8.18 0.72 23.79
C PRO A 133 7.14 -0.39 23.76
N ILE A 134 7.40 -1.43 22.97
CA ILE A 134 6.64 -2.68 22.94
C ILE A 134 7.62 -3.84 22.91
N GLU A 135 7.29 -4.90 23.62
CA GLU A 135 7.95 -6.20 23.48
C GLU A 135 7.35 -6.92 22.27
N THR A 136 8.21 -7.28 21.32
CA THR A 136 7.80 -7.97 20.09
C THR A 136 7.89 -9.47 20.28
N VAL A 137 6.78 -10.18 20.09
CA VAL A 137 6.70 -11.64 20.20
C VAL A 137 6.60 -12.26 18.82
N GLY A 138 5.98 -11.55 17.87
CA GLY A 138 5.67 -12.08 16.56
C GLY A 138 4.45 -13.01 16.58
N GLY A 139 4.25 -13.74 15.49
CA GLY A 139 3.11 -14.62 15.36
C GLY A 139 2.75 -15.00 13.93
N ALA A 140 1.64 -15.72 13.79
CA ALA A 140 1.11 -16.14 12.50
C ALA A 140 0.74 -14.92 11.66
N CYS A 141 1.10 -14.97 10.39
CA CYS A 141 0.81 -13.91 9.44
C CYS A 141 0.10 -14.51 8.23
N TYR A 142 -0.84 -13.74 7.71
CA TYR A 142 -1.56 -14.08 6.50
C TYR A 142 -0.80 -13.57 5.27
N ASP A 143 -0.77 -14.38 4.22
CA ASP A 143 -0.05 -14.07 2.99
C ASP A 143 -0.99 -14.24 1.77
N GLY A 144 -0.46 -14.01 0.58
CA GLY A 144 -1.13 -14.29 -0.68
C GLY A 144 -2.36 -13.41 -0.89
N ILE A 145 -3.46 -14.04 -1.32
CA ILE A 145 -4.66 -13.32 -1.76
C ILE A 145 -5.43 -12.65 -0.61
N MET A 146 -5.23 -13.10 0.63
CA MET A 146 -5.94 -12.53 1.77
C MET A 146 -5.39 -11.15 2.14
N VAL A 147 -4.13 -10.84 1.79
CA VAL A 147 -3.52 -9.52 1.98
C VAL A 147 -4.38 -8.43 1.32
N PRO A 148 -4.59 -8.41 -0.01
CA PRO A 148 -5.48 -7.44 -0.63
C PRO A 148 -6.96 -7.69 -0.28
N LEU A 149 -7.45 -8.93 -0.26
CA LEU A 149 -8.88 -9.20 -0.04
C LEU A 149 -9.40 -8.74 1.33
N SER A 150 -8.61 -8.91 2.39
CA SER A 150 -9.00 -8.45 3.73
C SER A 150 -9.17 -6.92 3.79
N THR A 151 -8.33 -6.16 3.10
CA THR A 151 -8.47 -4.69 3.01
C THR A 151 -9.68 -4.27 2.18
N MET A 152 -10.07 -5.06 1.18
CA MET A 152 -11.28 -4.85 0.39
C MET A 152 -12.53 -5.12 1.22
N LEU A 153 -12.55 -6.21 2.00
CA LEU A 153 -13.63 -6.55 2.91
C LEU A 153 -13.79 -5.51 4.01
N ALA A 154 -12.69 -5.04 4.60
CA ALA A 154 -12.72 -3.95 5.58
C ALA A 154 -13.33 -2.67 4.99
N GLY A 155 -12.92 -2.26 3.79
CA GLY A 155 -13.53 -1.11 3.11
C GLY A 155 -15.04 -1.30 2.84
N TYR A 156 -15.47 -2.51 2.48
CA TYR A 156 -16.89 -2.84 2.36
C TYR A 156 -17.61 -2.75 3.72
N TRP A 157 -17.02 -3.24 4.81
CA TRP A 157 -17.62 -3.17 6.13
C TRP A 157 -17.69 -1.74 6.69
N GLU A 158 -16.76 -0.88 6.31
CA GLU A 158 -16.70 0.52 6.75
C GLU A 158 -17.71 1.39 5.98
N HIS A 159 -17.88 1.13 4.67
CA HIS A 159 -18.63 2.05 3.79
C HIS A 159 -19.83 1.42 3.06
N GLY A 160 -20.03 0.11 3.15
CA GLY A 160 -21.03 -0.62 2.37
C GLY A 160 -20.78 -0.63 0.86
N SER A 161 -19.63 -0.10 0.40
CA SER A 161 -19.33 0.04 -1.02
C SER A 161 -18.79 -1.25 -1.61
N LEU A 162 -19.37 -1.67 -2.73
CA LEU A 162 -18.84 -2.75 -3.57
C LEU A 162 -17.81 -2.24 -4.57
N GLU A 163 -17.61 -0.93 -4.67
CA GLU A 163 -16.61 -0.31 -5.54
C GLU A 163 -15.46 0.23 -4.71
N ARG A 164 -14.24 -0.17 -5.07
CA ARG A 164 -12.99 0.31 -4.49
C ARG A 164 -12.16 0.97 -5.58
N TYR A 165 -11.52 2.09 -5.25
CA TYR A 165 -10.62 2.80 -6.15
C TYR A 165 -9.24 2.84 -5.52
N ASP A 166 -8.25 2.27 -6.21
CA ASP A 166 -6.88 2.19 -5.73
C ASP A 166 -5.96 3.01 -6.64
N ILE A 167 -5.15 3.88 -6.07
CA ILE A 167 -4.03 4.52 -6.78
C ILE A 167 -2.79 3.69 -6.47
N SER A 168 -2.15 3.14 -7.51
CA SER A 168 -1.07 2.16 -7.33
C SER A 168 0.11 2.42 -8.24
N GLY A 169 1.31 2.17 -7.72
CA GLY A 169 2.53 2.16 -8.53
C GLY A 169 2.54 1.04 -9.58
N PRO A 170 3.44 1.11 -10.57
CA PRO A 170 3.52 0.13 -11.66
C PRO A 170 3.72 -1.31 -11.15
N ASP A 171 4.49 -1.50 -10.08
CA ASP A 171 4.74 -2.83 -9.49
C ASP A 171 3.47 -3.47 -8.92
N MET A 172 2.67 -2.69 -8.19
CA MET A 172 1.41 -3.16 -7.60
C MET A 172 0.34 -3.40 -8.66
N ILE A 173 0.29 -2.58 -9.70
CA ILE A 173 -0.59 -2.82 -10.86
C ILE A 173 -0.19 -4.11 -11.54
N HIS A 174 1.10 -4.27 -11.89
CA HIS A 174 1.60 -5.47 -12.52
C HIS A 174 1.27 -6.72 -11.69
N TYR A 175 1.50 -6.67 -10.37
CA TYR A 175 1.16 -7.74 -9.44
C TYR A 175 -0.34 -8.07 -9.46
N ALA A 176 -1.21 -7.07 -9.35
CA ALA A 176 -2.67 -7.25 -9.33
C ALA A 176 -3.25 -7.71 -10.68
N THR A 177 -2.55 -7.45 -11.78
CA THR A 177 -2.93 -7.89 -13.14
C THR A 177 -2.27 -9.21 -13.56
N ARG A 178 -1.50 -9.87 -12.69
CA ARG A 178 -0.88 -11.16 -13.04
C ARG A 178 -1.94 -12.21 -13.36
N PRO A 179 -1.72 -13.06 -14.39
CA PRO A 179 -2.58 -14.19 -14.67
C PRO A 179 -2.80 -15.05 -13.41
N GLY A 180 -4.05 -15.45 -13.15
CA GLY A 180 -4.44 -16.26 -12.00
C GLY A 180 -4.58 -15.53 -10.65
N HIS A 181 -4.06 -14.30 -10.49
CA HIS A 181 -4.22 -13.56 -9.23
C HIS A 181 -5.68 -13.14 -9.00
N GLN A 182 -6.32 -12.60 -10.04
CA GLN A 182 -7.72 -12.18 -9.98
C GLN A 182 -8.68 -13.36 -9.85
N GLU A 183 -8.35 -14.49 -10.46
CA GLU A 183 -9.10 -15.74 -10.34
C GLU A 183 -9.10 -16.20 -8.88
N LYS A 184 -7.91 -16.32 -8.26
CA LYS A 184 -7.79 -16.71 -6.84
C LYS A 184 -8.49 -15.76 -5.89
N LEU A 185 -8.43 -14.45 -6.15
CA LEU A 185 -9.20 -13.47 -5.37
C LEU A 185 -10.71 -13.70 -5.48
N SER A 186 -11.19 -13.94 -6.70
CA SER A 186 -12.61 -14.18 -6.97
C SER A 186 -13.09 -15.51 -6.37
N GLU A 187 -12.25 -16.55 -6.44
CA GLU A 187 -12.49 -17.85 -5.82
C GLU A 187 -12.58 -17.72 -4.30
N MET A 188 -11.61 -17.06 -3.66
CA MET A 188 -11.62 -16.87 -2.21
C MET A 188 -12.81 -16.01 -1.75
N LEU A 189 -13.13 -14.93 -2.48
CA LEU A 189 -14.31 -14.12 -2.19
C LEU A 189 -15.61 -14.95 -2.32
N SER A 190 -15.74 -15.73 -3.39
CA SER A 190 -16.90 -16.60 -3.61
C SER A 190 -17.01 -17.66 -2.52
N TYR A 191 -15.89 -18.26 -2.13
CA TYR A 191 -15.80 -19.23 -1.06
C TYR A 191 -16.28 -18.66 0.27
N LEU A 192 -15.85 -17.45 0.62
CA LEU A 192 -16.28 -16.73 1.81
C LEU A 192 -17.76 -16.30 1.73
N HIS A 193 -18.22 -15.87 0.56
CA HIS A 193 -19.62 -15.47 0.35
C HIS A 193 -20.59 -16.65 0.51
N LEU A 194 -20.23 -17.84 0.03
CA LEU A 194 -21.02 -19.05 0.24
C LEU A 194 -21.17 -19.41 1.72
N TRP A 195 -20.13 -19.13 2.52
CA TRP A 195 -20.16 -19.35 3.97
C TRP A 195 -20.99 -18.30 4.71
N ASN A 196 -20.73 -17.01 4.50
CA ASN A 196 -21.44 -15.93 5.18
C ASN A 196 -21.78 -14.78 4.22
N PRO A 197 -22.92 -14.85 3.51
CA PRO A 197 -23.31 -13.85 2.52
C PRO A 197 -23.76 -12.52 3.14
N LYS A 198 -24.01 -12.48 4.47
CA LYS A 198 -24.31 -11.24 5.18
C LYS A 198 -23.05 -10.43 5.45
N LEU A 199 -21.95 -11.11 5.76
CA LEU A 199 -20.67 -10.48 6.07
C LEU A 199 -19.84 -10.21 4.82
N VAL A 200 -19.95 -11.08 3.82
CA VAL A 200 -19.09 -11.07 2.62
C VAL A 200 -19.93 -10.86 1.38
N PRO A 201 -19.66 -9.81 0.57
CA PRO A 201 -20.44 -9.55 -0.62
C PRO A 201 -20.08 -10.53 -1.74
N ARG A 202 -21.03 -10.75 -2.66
CA ARG A 202 -20.81 -11.63 -3.82
C ARG A 202 -19.71 -11.13 -4.77
N ARG A 203 -19.52 -9.81 -4.85
CA ARG A 203 -18.53 -9.18 -5.73
C ARG A 203 -17.99 -7.90 -5.10
N ILE A 204 -16.71 -7.63 -5.33
CA ILE A 204 -16.09 -6.33 -5.10
C ILE A 204 -15.41 -5.93 -6.40
N SER A 205 -15.72 -4.73 -6.90
CA SER A 205 -15.12 -4.17 -8.11
C SER A 205 -14.00 -3.21 -7.72
N VAL A 206 -12.76 -3.58 -8.05
CA VAL A 206 -11.59 -2.75 -7.80
C VAL A 206 -11.21 -2.04 -9.09
N ARG A 207 -11.08 -0.72 -9.01
CA ARG A 207 -10.62 0.15 -10.09
C ARG A 207 -9.24 0.68 -9.72
N MET A 208 -8.22 0.03 -10.25
CA MET A 208 -6.84 0.46 -10.06
C MET A 208 -6.46 1.54 -11.06
N LEU A 209 -5.83 2.60 -10.58
CA LEU A 209 -5.41 3.77 -11.33
C LEU A 209 -3.88 3.90 -11.22
N PRO A 210 -3.16 4.08 -12.32
CA PRO A 210 -1.72 4.30 -12.28
C PRO A 210 -1.37 5.55 -11.47
N GLY A 211 -0.49 5.39 -10.48
CA GLY A 211 0.04 6.49 -9.67
C GLY A 211 0.82 7.52 -10.48
N VAL A 212 1.28 7.18 -11.69
CA VAL A 212 1.85 8.13 -12.65
C VAL A 212 0.82 9.16 -13.15
N VAL A 213 -0.47 8.78 -13.20
CA VAL A 213 -1.58 9.64 -13.60
C VAL A 213 -2.25 10.31 -12.39
N ALA A 214 -2.30 9.63 -11.26
CA ALA A 214 -2.89 10.13 -10.01
C ALA A 214 -1.81 10.42 -8.93
N ARG A 215 -0.76 11.14 -9.31
CA ARG A 215 0.34 11.46 -8.40
C ARG A 215 -0.13 12.54 -7.42
N VAL A 216 -0.46 12.13 -6.20
CA VAL A 216 -1.01 12.99 -5.13
C VAL A 216 -0.01 14.06 -4.67
N GLY A 217 1.31 13.85 -4.86
CA GLY A 217 2.29 14.88 -4.60
C GLY A 217 3.65 14.69 -5.28
N TYR A 218 4.41 15.77 -5.31
CA TYR A 218 5.67 15.91 -6.01
C TYR A 218 6.70 16.63 -5.14
N VAL A 219 7.97 16.49 -5.49
CA VAL A 219 9.03 17.29 -4.87
C VAL A 219 9.01 18.65 -5.57
N ARG A 220 8.86 19.72 -4.80
CA ARG A 220 8.93 21.10 -5.29
C ARG A 220 10.19 21.27 -6.17
N ASP A 221 10.04 21.92 -7.32
CA ASP A 221 11.10 22.20 -8.30
C ASP A 221 11.69 20.99 -9.07
N HIS A 222 11.23 19.75 -8.80
CA HIS A 222 11.64 18.53 -9.56
C HIS A 222 10.65 18.11 -10.64
N VAL A 223 9.46 18.72 -10.68
CA VAL A 223 8.45 18.51 -11.72
C VAL A 223 8.19 19.86 -12.34
N SER A 224 8.27 19.97 -13.67
CA SER A 224 8.05 21.26 -14.34
C SER A 224 6.61 21.75 -14.11
N GLU A 225 6.42 23.07 -14.02
CA GLU A 225 5.08 23.67 -13.94
C GLU A 225 4.20 23.24 -15.11
N GLU A 226 4.78 23.00 -16.30
CA GLU A 226 4.07 22.48 -17.46
C GLU A 226 3.43 21.10 -17.20
N ILE A 227 4.11 20.19 -16.48
CA ILE A 227 3.54 18.89 -16.08
C ILE A 227 2.45 19.09 -15.01
N MET A 228 2.63 20.07 -14.12
CA MET A 228 1.66 20.37 -13.06
C MET A 228 0.37 21.00 -13.62
N GLU A 229 0.47 21.96 -14.53
CA GLU A 229 -0.66 22.58 -15.23
C GLU A 229 -1.44 21.54 -16.03
N ARG A 230 -0.77 20.68 -16.81
CA ARG A 230 -1.44 19.61 -17.57
C ARG A 230 -2.21 18.63 -16.69
N LYS A 231 -1.70 18.33 -15.48
CA LYS A 231 -2.42 17.48 -14.51
C LYS A 231 -3.65 18.19 -13.97
N ARG A 232 -3.55 19.48 -13.65
CA ARG A 232 -4.70 20.30 -13.24
C ARG A 232 -5.76 20.34 -14.34
N ASP A 233 -5.35 20.55 -15.60
CA ASP A 233 -6.24 20.56 -16.77
C ASP A 233 -6.94 19.21 -16.99
N ALA A 234 -6.22 18.10 -16.81
CA ALA A 234 -6.78 16.76 -16.92
C ALA A 234 -7.80 16.46 -15.79
N LEU A 235 -7.62 17.05 -14.61
CA LEU A 235 -8.49 16.89 -13.45
C LEU A 235 -9.68 17.87 -13.44
N SER A 236 -9.54 19.07 -14.04
CA SER A 236 -10.60 20.08 -14.17
C SER A 236 -11.59 19.80 -15.31
N TRP A 237 -11.47 18.63 -15.96
CA TRP A 237 -12.25 18.28 -17.13
C TRP A 237 -13.73 18.08 -16.82
N GLU A 238 -14.60 18.86 -17.47
CA GLU A 238 -16.05 18.68 -17.46
C GLU A 238 -16.50 17.59 -18.45
N LYS A 239 -17.63 16.93 -18.17
CA LYS A 239 -18.23 15.92 -19.05
C LYS A 239 -18.47 16.50 -20.46
N GLY A 240 -17.88 15.90 -21.51
CA GLY A 240 -18.37 16.12 -22.89
C GLY A 240 -17.35 16.19 -24.04
N VAL A 241 -16.05 16.09 -23.79
CA VAL A 241 -15.06 16.28 -24.88
C VAL A 241 -14.73 14.98 -25.63
N ASN A 242 -14.58 15.11 -26.96
CA ASN A 242 -14.42 14.03 -27.96
C ASN A 242 -13.19 13.12 -27.72
N GLY A 243 -13.23 11.88 -28.22
CA GLY A 243 -12.22 10.83 -28.03
C GLY A 243 -10.81 11.17 -28.52
N ASP A 244 -10.66 12.11 -29.45
CA ASP A 244 -9.35 12.54 -29.96
C ASP A 244 -8.57 13.39 -28.96
N TYR A 245 -9.26 14.18 -28.14
CA TYR A 245 -8.63 14.94 -27.05
C TYR A 245 -8.08 14.01 -25.97
N LYS A 246 -8.79 12.92 -25.65
CA LYS A 246 -8.33 11.88 -24.72
C LYS A 246 -7.04 11.21 -25.21
N ARG A 247 -6.97 10.86 -26.50
CA ARG A 247 -5.76 10.30 -27.12
C ARG A 247 -4.59 11.29 -27.10
N ALA A 248 -4.86 12.58 -27.27
CA ALA A 248 -3.84 13.63 -27.19
C ALA A 248 -3.25 13.78 -25.77
N ILE A 249 -4.07 13.77 -24.72
CA ILE A 249 -3.59 13.78 -23.32
C ILE A 249 -2.72 12.55 -23.04
N TYR A 250 -3.15 11.37 -23.49
CA TYR A 250 -2.39 10.13 -23.28
C TYR A 250 -1.04 10.10 -23.97
N LYS A 251 -1.01 10.51 -25.24
CA LYS A 251 0.24 10.60 -26.02
C LYS A 251 1.20 11.61 -25.37
N ARG A 252 0.68 12.67 -24.77
CA ARG A 252 1.46 13.67 -24.02
C ARG A 252 1.91 13.16 -22.64
N ALA A 253 1.07 12.43 -21.90
CA ALA A 253 1.46 11.82 -20.62
C ALA A 253 2.57 10.78 -20.77
N GLY A 254 2.57 10.00 -21.85
CA GLY A 254 3.69 9.12 -22.20
C GLY A 254 4.96 9.88 -22.63
N GLN A 255 4.84 11.14 -23.06
CA GLN A 255 5.96 12.04 -23.33
C GLN A 255 6.42 12.80 -22.09
N ASP A 256 5.61 12.89 -21.03
CA ASP A 256 6.01 13.56 -19.80
C ASP A 256 7.25 12.89 -19.20
N GLU A 257 7.45 11.57 -19.34
CA GLU A 257 8.69 10.86 -18.95
C GLU A 257 9.97 11.48 -19.56
N LEU A 258 9.87 12.16 -20.71
CA LEU A 258 10.98 12.86 -21.38
C LEU A 258 11.21 14.28 -20.86
N LEU A 259 10.18 14.89 -20.26
CA LEU A 259 10.20 16.24 -19.69
C LEU A 259 10.49 16.21 -18.18
N TRP A 260 10.70 15.02 -17.62
CA TRP A 260 11.18 14.89 -16.26
C TRP A 260 12.66 15.26 -16.27
N PRO A 261 13.10 16.26 -15.48
CA PRO A 261 14.47 16.74 -15.50
C PRO A 261 15.47 15.66 -15.05
N ILE A 262 14.98 14.57 -14.44
CA ILE A 262 15.77 13.40 -14.04
C ILE A 262 15.12 12.17 -14.66
N LYS A 263 15.80 11.58 -15.65
CA LYS A 263 15.47 10.25 -16.15
C LYS A 263 15.68 9.28 -14.98
N ILE A 264 14.60 8.73 -14.43
CA ILE A 264 14.67 7.73 -13.37
C ILE A 264 15.23 6.45 -13.99
N THR A 265 16.55 6.24 -13.86
CA THR A 265 17.18 4.98 -14.28
C THR A 265 17.62 4.21 -13.04
N GLN A 266 17.44 2.87 -13.07
CA GLN A 266 17.68 1.96 -11.93
C GLN A 266 19.08 2.06 -11.32
N ASP A 267 20.03 2.59 -12.09
CA ASP A 267 21.45 2.76 -11.84
C ASP A 267 21.80 4.14 -11.26
N LYS A 268 20.91 5.14 -11.32
CA LYS A 268 21.21 6.52 -10.89
C LYS A 268 20.49 7.01 -9.65
N GLU A 269 19.32 6.47 -9.28
CA GLU A 269 18.72 6.76 -7.97
C GLU A 269 18.09 5.56 -7.30
N LYS A 270 18.49 5.37 -6.05
CA LYS A 270 17.81 4.55 -5.04
C LYS A 270 16.52 5.28 -4.68
N TYR A 271 15.36 4.65 -4.92
CA TYR A 271 14.03 5.10 -4.48
C TYR A 271 14.08 6.08 -3.30
N PHE A 272 13.73 7.35 -3.54
CA PHE A 272 13.60 8.32 -2.45
C PHE A 272 12.52 7.86 -1.48
N SER A 273 12.92 7.61 -0.25
CA SER A 273 11.97 7.50 0.85
C SER A 273 11.40 8.89 1.14
N GLN A 274 10.16 8.98 1.65
CA GLN A 274 9.54 10.28 1.99
C GLN A 274 10.35 11.10 3.02
N HIS A 275 11.22 10.44 3.77
CA HIS A 275 12.17 11.06 4.68
C HIS A 275 13.31 11.79 3.93
N ASP A 276 13.73 11.28 2.77
CA ASP A 276 14.76 11.90 1.91
C ASP A 276 14.28 13.24 1.37
N LEU A 277 12.98 13.34 1.11
CA LEU A 277 12.32 14.56 0.66
C LEU A 277 12.28 15.62 1.78
N LEU A 278 11.91 15.23 3.00
CA LEU A 278 11.86 16.14 4.14
C LEU A 278 13.21 16.79 4.49
N LEU A 279 14.33 16.09 4.29
CA LEU A 279 15.66 16.55 4.69
C LEU A 279 16.41 17.35 3.62
N GLN A 280 16.07 17.18 2.34
CA GLN A 280 16.57 18.04 1.26
C GLN A 280 15.99 19.47 1.32
N LYS A 281 15.21 19.80 2.36
CA LYS A 281 14.24 20.90 2.37
C LYS A 281 13.31 20.83 1.15
N GLY A 282 13.24 19.67 0.51
CA GLY A 282 12.34 19.36 -0.58
C GLY A 282 10.94 19.40 -0.01
N GLN A 283 10.19 20.41 -0.40
CA GLN A 283 8.82 20.48 0.02
C GLN A 283 8.05 19.44 -0.79
N PHE A 284 7.57 18.38 -0.13
CA PHE A 284 6.58 17.53 -0.77
C PHE A 284 5.30 18.34 -0.93
N MET A 285 5.09 18.81 -2.14
CA MET A 285 3.90 19.54 -2.52
C MET A 285 2.84 18.50 -2.81
N VAL A 286 1.84 18.47 -1.96
CA VAL A 286 0.58 17.84 -2.31
C VAL A 286 -0.14 18.83 -3.20
N ASP A 287 -0.44 18.43 -4.43
CA ASP A 287 -1.22 19.28 -5.32
C ASP A 287 -2.57 19.53 -4.66
N THR A 288 -2.88 20.82 -4.45
CA THR A 288 -4.04 21.28 -3.67
C THR A 288 -5.34 20.75 -4.22
N CYS A 289 -5.40 20.44 -5.52
CA CYS A 289 -6.58 19.83 -6.12
C CYS A 289 -6.95 18.49 -5.43
N TRP A 290 -5.98 17.68 -5.01
CA TRP A 290 -6.23 16.43 -4.28
C TRP A 290 -6.72 16.66 -2.86
N LYS A 291 -6.28 17.75 -2.21
CA LYS A 291 -6.74 18.14 -0.87
C LYS A 291 -8.17 18.67 -0.87
N SER A 292 -8.62 19.21 -1.99
CA SER A 292 -9.93 19.84 -2.15
C SER A 292 -11.00 18.93 -2.77
N ILE A 293 -10.67 17.73 -3.25
CA ILE A 293 -11.69 16.80 -3.76
C ILE A 293 -12.46 16.24 -2.56
N PRO A 294 -13.77 16.52 -2.42
CA PRO A 294 -14.59 15.89 -1.38
C PRO A 294 -14.55 14.37 -1.57
N LEU A 295 -14.46 13.60 -0.48
CA LEU A 295 -14.45 12.13 -0.55
C LEU A 295 -15.66 11.59 -1.33
N GLU A 296 -16.82 12.26 -1.23
CA GLU A 296 -18.04 11.94 -1.97
C GLU A 296 -17.89 12.16 -3.49
N SER A 297 -17.07 13.13 -3.89
CA SER A 297 -16.77 13.45 -5.30
C SER A 297 -15.56 12.69 -5.83
N LEU A 298 -14.75 12.09 -4.96
CA LEU A 298 -13.55 11.31 -5.32
C LEU A 298 -13.92 10.16 -6.27
N ARG A 299 -15.09 9.53 -6.09
CA ARG A 299 -15.63 8.51 -7.01
C ARG A 299 -15.79 9.05 -8.42
N GLU A 300 -16.40 10.23 -8.57
CA GLU A 300 -16.57 10.87 -9.88
C GLU A 300 -15.25 11.36 -10.45
N THR A 301 -14.38 11.95 -9.64
CA THR A 301 -13.06 12.42 -10.11
C THR A 301 -12.18 11.25 -10.54
N LEU A 302 -12.11 10.18 -9.74
CA LEU A 302 -11.39 8.95 -10.08
C LEU A 302 -12.05 8.20 -11.23
N ALA A 303 -13.39 8.23 -11.36
CA ALA A 303 -14.08 7.71 -12.53
C ALA A 303 -13.83 8.56 -13.78
N ARG A 304 -13.74 9.89 -13.68
CA ARG A 304 -13.38 10.81 -14.79
C ARG A 304 -11.94 10.53 -15.23
N VAL A 305 -11.01 10.41 -14.28
CA VAL A 305 -9.63 9.92 -14.50
C VAL A 305 -9.67 8.54 -15.17
N ASN A 306 -10.47 7.59 -14.70
CA ASN A 306 -10.60 6.25 -15.31
C ASN A 306 -11.25 6.27 -16.72
N THR A 307 -12.16 7.19 -16.99
CA THR A 307 -12.83 7.35 -18.30
C THR A 307 -11.93 8.09 -19.31
N LEU A 308 -10.98 8.88 -18.81
CA LEU A 308 -9.81 9.30 -19.56
C LEU A 308 -8.92 8.09 -19.85
N LEU A 309 -8.77 7.15 -18.89
CA LEU A 309 -7.88 5.99 -19.02
C LEU A 309 -8.39 4.82 -19.88
N LYS A 310 -9.70 4.74 -20.15
CA LYS A 310 -10.29 3.73 -21.05
C LYS A 310 -10.19 4.20 -22.50
N VAL A 311 -9.02 4.04 -23.11
CA VAL A 311 -8.88 4.01 -24.57
C VAL A 311 -8.89 2.53 -24.99
N LYS A 312 -9.85 2.16 -25.85
CA LYS A 312 -9.73 0.95 -26.66
C LYS A 312 -8.79 1.25 -27.83
#